data_AF-A0A9P1C3D6-F1
#
_entry.id   AF-A0A9P1C3D6-F1
#
_cell.length_a   1.000
_cell.length_b   1.000
_cell.length_c   1.000
_cell.angle_alpha   90.00
_cell.angle_beta   90.00
_cell.angle_gamma   90.00
#
_symmetry.space_group_name_H-M   'P 1'
#
loop_
_entity.id
_entity.type
_entity.pdbx_description
1 polymer ?
#
loop_
_entity_poly.entity_id
_entity_poly.type
_entity_poly.pdbx_seq_one_letter_code
_entity_poly.pdbx_strand_id
1 'polypeptide(L)'
;MIFESGMHFDFEKAQVVGPPAVAVAILGTILPLVVGTLLTVLFGRPLMPDGIAAGTALAPTSVGIALRLLGEAGVLQENFGQAIITAAFVDDILSLVLFNVLFSLGGTFDAFKTIFAPLIGIGFMGFACVLAVKFWPKFLRDYLLARVPAKAEGAKISAQDEALFLFMFALLFIYATITHFLGTHLWGCFIAGMSFACLDPPHHAHHVWVKQTKRWTSWMIRIFFTGTVAFSIPLQQLLSIDAFWKGSIMGIFACIGTKVICAPFMGKPKWVIGWAMVGRAEFAYLIAQMALSSGMMDEGTFSVVIWALLYATVFAPFAFRFLLNRYVASEGLGEGAAGTGFSDSDSSIYEENNKHEIRKDQDLEGIDVAGAIKSKATEYGQSSPGGDEKALDAKAVRNLDENKGKGGLLCCLFFKKVVVN
;
A
#
# COMPACT_ATOMS: atom_id res chain seq x y z
N MET A 1 -2.51 1.23 4.77
CA MET A 1 -1.64 0.20 4.17
C MET A 1 -0.67 -0.36 5.20
N ILE A 2 0.33 0.41 5.65
CA ILE A 2 1.36 -0.10 6.58
C ILE A 2 0.78 -0.71 7.88
N PHE A 3 -0.24 -0.09 8.48
CA PHE A 3 -0.97 -0.67 9.61
C PHE A 3 -1.62 -2.01 9.27
N GLU A 4 -2.24 -2.11 8.09
CA GLU A 4 -2.88 -3.35 7.65
C GLU A 4 -1.87 -4.48 7.41
N SER A 5 -0.69 -4.14 6.89
CA SER A 5 0.42 -5.08 6.74
C SER A 5 0.87 -5.63 8.10
N GLY A 6 0.93 -4.79 9.14
CA GLY A 6 1.30 -5.22 10.50
C GLY A 6 0.35 -6.27 11.09
N MET A 7 -0.94 -6.23 10.75
CA MET A 7 -1.93 -7.20 11.26
C MET A 7 -1.75 -8.62 10.68
N HIS A 8 -0.97 -8.79 9.61
CA HIS A 8 -0.69 -10.09 9.00
C HIS A 8 0.58 -10.75 9.55
N PHE A 9 1.25 -10.13 10.53
CA PHE A 9 2.52 -10.60 11.05
C PHE A 9 2.35 -11.83 11.94
N ASP A 10 2.93 -12.96 11.54
CA ASP A 10 2.96 -14.19 12.33
C ASP A 10 4.23 -14.25 13.18
N PHE A 11 4.08 -14.01 14.49
CA PHE A 11 5.21 -13.96 15.41
C PHE A 11 5.90 -15.31 15.61
N GLU A 12 5.17 -16.43 15.57
CA GLU A 12 5.75 -17.75 15.78
C GLU A 12 6.61 -18.13 14.58
N LYS A 13 6.09 -17.93 13.37
CA LYS A 13 6.83 -18.23 12.15
C LYS A 13 7.99 -17.27 11.95
N ALA A 14 7.82 -15.98 12.27
CA ALA A 14 8.91 -15.00 12.21
C ALA A 14 10.10 -15.37 13.11
N GLN A 15 9.88 -16.06 14.24
CA GLN A 15 10.98 -16.57 15.08
C GLN A 15 11.74 -17.72 14.41
N VAL A 16 11.04 -18.58 13.65
CA VAL A 16 11.64 -19.72 12.95
C VAL A 16 12.42 -19.27 11.71
N VAL A 17 11.83 -18.39 10.89
CA VAL A 17 12.43 -17.93 9.62
C VAL A 17 13.21 -16.62 9.74
N GLY A 18 13.27 -16.06 10.95
CA GLY A 18 13.85 -14.74 11.23
C GLY A 18 15.30 -14.59 10.81
N PRO A 19 16.25 -15.43 11.28
CA PRO A 19 17.66 -15.28 10.93
C PRO A 19 17.94 -15.28 9.42
N PRO A 20 17.42 -16.24 8.60
CA PRO A 20 17.62 -16.18 7.17
C PRO A 20 16.86 -15.00 6.52
N ALA A 21 15.67 -14.65 6.99
CA ALA A 21 14.93 -13.49 6.47
C ALA A 21 15.67 -12.16 6.72
N VAL A 22 16.31 -11.99 7.87
CA VAL A 22 17.15 -10.82 8.18
C VAL A 22 18.34 -10.75 7.23
N ALA A 23 19.00 -11.88 6.94
CA ALA A 23 20.08 -11.91 5.96
C ALA A 23 19.58 -11.52 4.55
N VAL A 24 18.39 -11.98 4.15
CA VAL A 24 17.77 -11.61 2.86
C VAL A 24 17.46 -10.12 2.84
N ALA A 25 16.94 -9.56 3.93
CA ALA A 25 16.67 -8.14 4.05
C ALA A 25 17.96 -7.31 3.94
N ILE A 26 19.00 -7.63 4.70
CA ILE A 26 20.28 -6.91 4.66
C ILE A 26 20.88 -6.94 3.25
N LEU A 27 20.97 -8.11 2.60
CA LEU A 27 21.45 -8.19 1.22
C LEU A 27 20.52 -7.44 0.26
N GLY A 28 19.21 -7.60 0.46
CA GLY A 28 18.16 -6.92 -0.29
C GLY A 28 18.24 -5.41 -0.17
N THR A 29 18.75 -4.84 0.91
CA THR A 29 18.94 -3.40 1.09
C THR A 29 20.31 -2.95 0.56
N ILE A 30 21.39 -3.63 0.96
CA ILE A 30 22.76 -3.20 0.70
C ILE A 30 23.15 -3.36 -0.76
N LEU A 31 22.75 -4.45 -1.43
CA LEU A 31 23.09 -4.66 -2.83
C LEU A 31 22.51 -3.58 -3.78
N PRO A 32 21.20 -3.26 -3.77
CA PRO A 32 20.68 -2.16 -4.59
C PRO A 32 21.26 -0.81 -4.20
N LEU A 33 21.56 -0.57 -2.92
CA LEU A 33 22.21 0.67 -2.49
C LEU A 33 23.59 0.81 -3.13
N VAL A 34 24.44 -0.21 -3.00
CA VAL A 34 25.81 -0.18 -3.53
C VAL A 34 25.80 -0.11 -5.05
N VAL A 35 25.07 -1.01 -5.72
CA VAL A 35 25.03 -1.07 -7.19
C VAL A 35 24.36 0.18 -7.77
N GLY A 36 23.29 0.67 -7.16
CA GLY A 36 22.63 1.93 -7.55
C GLY A 36 23.56 3.12 -7.43
N THR A 37 24.26 3.25 -6.30
CA THR A 37 25.25 4.31 -6.07
C THR A 37 26.38 4.25 -7.10
N LEU A 38 26.93 3.06 -7.35
CA LEU A 38 28.01 2.86 -8.32
C LEU A 38 27.56 3.19 -9.74
N LEU A 39 26.38 2.75 -10.16
CA LEU A 39 25.85 3.07 -11.49
C LEU A 39 25.62 4.58 -11.66
N THR A 40 25.09 5.26 -10.64
CA THR A 40 24.93 6.72 -10.66
C THR A 40 26.28 7.43 -10.84
N VAL A 41 27.33 6.99 -10.13
CA VAL A 41 28.68 7.52 -10.31
C VAL A 41 29.23 7.24 -11.71
N LEU A 42 29.01 6.03 -12.24
CA LEU A 42 29.40 5.67 -13.61
C LEU A 42 28.66 6.49 -14.68
N PHE A 43 27.46 6.98 -14.37
CA PHE A 43 26.72 7.92 -15.23
C PHE A 43 27.23 9.37 -15.14
N GLY A 44 28.33 9.62 -14.42
CA GLY A 44 28.99 10.91 -14.31
C GLY A 44 28.46 11.81 -13.20
N ARG A 45 27.72 11.24 -12.23
CA ARG A 45 27.16 11.98 -11.08
C ARG A 45 28.06 11.83 -9.85
N PRO A 46 28.05 12.80 -8.92
CA PRO A 46 28.86 12.70 -7.72
C PRO A 46 28.38 11.55 -6.81
N LEU A 47 29.33 10.94 -6.08
CA LEU A 47 29.02 9.89 -5.11
C LEU A 47 28.03 10.40 -4.04
N MET A 48 28.26 11.61 -3.54
CA MET A 48 27.35 12.31 -2.63
C MET A 48 27.02 13.70 -3.19
N PRO A 49 25.75 14.14 -3.11
CA PRO A 49 24.62 13.42 -2.51
C PRO A 49 23.92 12.43 -3.48
N ASP A 50 24.01 12.65 -4.80
CA ASP A 50 23.20 11.96 -5.82
C ASP A 50 23.36 10.43 -5.83
N GLY A 51 24.59 9.92 -5.79
CA GLY A 51 24.85 8.48 -5.81
C GLY A 51 24.18 7.74 -4.66
N ILE A 52 24.44 8.18 -3.42
CA ILE A 52 23.85 7.58 -2.22
C ILE A 52 22.33 7.79 -2.20
N ALA A 53 21.83 8.94 -2.66
CA ALA A 53 20.38 9.19 -2.75
C ALA A 53 19.70 8.20 -3.70
N ALA A 54 20.27 8.00 -4.89
CA ALA A 54 19.75 7.06 -5.88
C ALA A 54 19.79 5.61 -5.35
N GLY A 55 20.92 5.18 -4.78
CA GLY A 55 21.03 3.84 -4.17
C GLY A 55 20.02 3.63 -3.04
N THR A 56 19.85 4.63 -2.18
CA THR A 56 18.89 4.58 -1.07
C THR A 56 17.44 4.50 -1.55
N ALA A 57 17.08 5.21 -2.62
CA ALA A 57 15.75 5.14 -3.22
C ALA A 57 15.44 3.78 -3.87
N LEU A 58 16.46 3.05 -4.32
CA LEU A 58 16.32 1.71 -4.93
C LEU A 58 16.30 0.57 -3.91
N ALA A 59 16.60 0.82 -2.64
CA ALA A 59 16.62 -0.21 -1.61
C ALA A 59 15.22 -0.75 -1.20
N PRO A 60 14.18 0.07 -0.96
CA PRO A 60 12.95 -0.37 -0.27
C PRO A 60 12.02 -1.27 -1.10
N THR A 61 11.58 -2.37 -0.51
CA THR A 61 10.70 -3.38 -1.13
C THR A 61 9.22 -3.15 -0.82
N SER A 62 8.31 -3.56 -1.70
CA SER A 62 6.86 -3.56 -1.46
C SER A 62 6.36 -4.86 -0.81
N VAL A 63 6.07 -4.81 0.49
CA VAL A 63 5.39 -5.89 1.22
C VAL A 63 4.01 -6.21 0.62
N GLY A 64 3.28 -5.19 0.13
CA GLY A 64 1.90 -5.34 -0.36
C GLY A 64 1.77 -6.23 -1.60
N ILE A 65 2.70 -6.14 -2.55
CA ILE A 65 2.72 -7.00 -3.74
C ILE A 65 2.97 -8.46 -3.34
N ALA A 66 3.91 -8.69 -2.41
CA ALA A 66 4.25 -10.02 -1.93
C ALA A 66 3.09 -10.69 -1.18
N LEU A 67 2.48 -9.98 -0.22
CA LEU A 67 1.33 -10.47 0.54
C LEU A 67 0.18 -10.89 -0.36
N ARG A 68 -0.16 -10.05 -1.34
CA ARG A 68 -1.27 -10.32 -2.26
C ARG A 68 -1.02 -11.59 -3.07
N LEU A 69 0.14 -11.73 -3.69
CA LEU A 69 0.43 -12.88 -4.56
C LEU A 69 0.63 -14.18 -3.78
N LEU A 70 1.23 -14.13 -2.59
CA LEU A 70 1.33 -15.30 -1.69
C LEU A 70 -0.05 -15.71 -1.15
N GLY A 71 -0.92 -14.74 -0.85
CA GLY A 71 -2.29 -14.97 -0.42
C GLY A 71 -3.16 -15.57 -1.53
N GLU A 72 -3.09 -15.03 -2.76
CA GLU A 72 -3.77 -15.57 -3.94
C GLU A 72 -3.33 -17.00 -4.26
N ALA A 73 -2.07 -17.34 -3.98
CA ALA A 73 -1.52 -18.69 -4.17
C ALA A 73 -1.76 -19.63 -2.96
N GLY A 74 -2.34 -19.15 -1.85
CA GLY A 74 -2.62 -19.96 -0.66
C GLY A 74 -1.38 -20.39 0.16
N VAL A 75 -0.20 -19.86 -0.16
CA VAL A 75 1.10 -20.28 0.44
C VAL A 75 1.71 -19.20 1.34
N LEU A 76 0.91 -18.20 1.75
CA LEU A 76 1.34 -17.17 2.69
C LEU A 76 1.86 -17.75 4.01
N GLN A 77 1.28 -18.87 4.43
CA GLN A 77 1.59 -19.53 5.70
C GLN A 77 2.78 -20.49 5.63
N GLU A 78 3.35 -20.72 4.45
CA GLU A 78 4.54 -21.54 4.26
C GLU A 78 5.81 -20.85 4.78
N ASN A 79 6.83 -21.64 5.14
CA ASN A 79 8.10 -21.10 5.66
C ASN A 79 8.75 -20.09 4.70
N PHE A 80 8.75 -20.36 3.39
CA PHE A 80 9.30 -19.41 2.42
C PHE A 80 8.42 -18.16 2.26
N GLY A 81 7.09 -18.31 2.37
CA GLY A 81 6.15 -17.20 2.35
C GLY A 81 6.37 -16.26 3.52
N GLN A 82 6.47 -16.80 4.74
CA GLN A 82 6.78 -16.03 5.94
C GLN A 82 8.18 -15.42 5.93
N ALA A 83 9.16 -16.11 5.34
CA ALA A 83 10.50 -15.56 5.16
C ALA A 83 10.48 -14.32 4.25
N ILE A 84 9.68 -14.32 3.18
CA ILE A 84 9.46 -13.14 2.32
C ILE A 84 8.83 -12.01 3.13
N ILE A 85 7.76 -12.27 3.88
CA ILE A 85 7.05 -11.23 4.65
C ILE A 85 7.97 -10.64 5.73
N THR A 86 8.71 -11.49 6.44
CA THR A 86 9.66 -11.07 7.47
C THR A 86 10.82 -10.28 6.86
N ALA A 87 11.36 -10.72 5.71
CA ALA A 87 12.45 -10.02 5.03
C ALA A 87 11.99 -8.65 4.50
N ALA A 88 10.81 -8.57 3.89
CA ALA A 88 10.28 -7.31 3.39
C ALA A 88 10.01 -6.32 4.53
N PHE A 89 9.56 -6.80 5.69
CA PHE A 89 9.42 -5.97 6.88
C PHE A 89 10.77 -5.46 7.43
N VAL A 90 11.77 -6.34 7.53
CA VAL A 90 13.11 -5.91 7.97
C VAL A 90 13.73 -4.94 6.96
N ASP A 91 13.45 -5.10 5.66
CA ASP A 91 13.87 -4.16 4.62
C ASP A 91 13.22 -2.77 4.78
N ASP A 92 11.95 -2.70 5.21
CA ASP A 92 11.29 -1.43 5.56
C ASP A 92 11.99 -0.73 6.74
N ILE A 93 12.39 -1.49 7.77
CA ILE A 93 13.17 -0.98 8.91
C ILE A 93 14.49 -0.38 8.42
N LEU A 94 15.25 -1.15 7.64
CA LEU A 94 16.56 -0.74 7.14
C LEU A 94 16.44 0.47 6.22
N SER A 95 15.42 0.50 5.37
CA SER A 95 15.16 1.60 4.45
C SER A 95 14.81 2.91 5.17
N LEU A 96 14.15 2.84 6.33
CA LEU A 96 13.91 4.03 7.17
C LEU A 96 15.17 4.54 7.86
N VAL A 97 16.04 3.63 8.32
CA VAL A 97 17.37 4.01 8.83
C VAL A 97 18.17 4.69 7.73
N LEU A 98 18.20 4.12 6.52
CA LEU A 98 18.89 4.70 5.37
C LEU A 98 18.30 6.06 4.97
N PHE A 99 16.97 6.20 4.98
CA PHE A 99 16.30 7.48 4.77
C PHE A 99 16.82 8.52 5.75
N ASN A 100 16.79 8.26 7.06
CA ASN A 100 17.27 9.21 8.06
C ASN A 100 18.76 9.55 7.87
N VAL A 101 19.60 8.55 7.61
CA VAL A 101 21.03 8.78 7.33
C VAL A 101 21.22 9.66 6.10
N LEU A 102 20.48 9.41 5.02
CA LEU A 102 20.54 10.22 3.80
C LEU A 102 20.25 11.70 4.11
N PHE A 103 19.12 12.02 4.75
CA PHE A 103 18.78 13.42 5.02
C PHE A 103 19.69 14.09 6.07
N SER A 104 20.29 13.32 6.97
CA SER A 104 21.31 13.83 7.88
C SER A 104 22.62 14.21 7.18
N LEU A 105 22.93 13.61 6.01
CA LEU A 105 24.09 14.01 5.20
C LEU A 105 23.84 15.31 4.43
N GLY A 106 22.58 15.61 4.07
CA GLY A 106 22.19 16.85 3.40
C GLY A 106 21.97 18.04 4.36
N GLY A 107 21.89 17.79 5.66
CA GLY A 107 21.62 18.80 6.70
C GLY A 107 22.72 18.88 7.77
N THR A 108 22.39 19.47 8.92
CA THR A 108 23.27 19.43 10.09
C THR A 108 23.23 18.04 10.71
N PHE A 109 24.40 17.42 10.87
CA PHE A 109 24.51 16.10 11.49
C PHE A 109 24.08 16.15 12.96
N ASP A 110 22.87 15.66 13.24
CA ASP A 110 22.37 15.46 14.59
C ASP A 110 22.52 13.98 14.95
N ALA A 111 23.53 13.65 15.74
CA ALA A 111 23.83 12.27 16.16
C ALA A 111 22.64 11.63 16.89
N PHE A 112 21.83 12.43 17.62
CA PHE A 112 20.65 11.93 18.32
C PHE A 112 19.59 11.47 17.31
N LYS A 113 19.23 12.30 16.34
CA LYS A 113 18.22 11.95 15.32
C LYS A 113 18.69 10.87 14.36
N THR A 114 19.98 10.85 14.04
CA THR A 114 20.53 9.96 12.99
C THR A 114 20.83 8.56 13.50
N ILE A 115 21.30 8.42 14.75
CA ILE A 115 21.78 7.14 15.30
C ILE A 115 20.92 6.68 16.47
N PHE A 116 20.75 7.54 17.49
CA PHE A 116 20.08 7.13 18.72
C PHE A 116 18.57 6.96 18.55
N ALA A 117 17.90 7.84 17.82
CA ALA A 117 16.45 7.77 17.63
C ALA A 117 16.02 6.46 16.94
N PRO A 118 16.64 6.01 15.82
CA PRO A 118 16.34 4.70 15.24
C PRO A 118 16.60 3.52 16.19
N LEU A 119 17.68 3.57 16.98
CA LEU A 119 17.99 2.53 17.97
C LEU A 119 16.93 2.44 19.08
N ILE A 120 16.47 3.59 19.58
CA ILE A 120 15.35 3.65 20.54
C ILE A 120 14.07 3.14 19.88
N GLY A 121 13.84 3.43 18.60
CA GLY A 121 12.73 2.91 17.80
C GLY A 121 12.73 1.37 17.71
N ILE A 122 13.89 0.75 17.54
CA ILE A 122 14.05 -0.72 17.59
C ILE A 122 13.71 -1.25 18.98
N GLY A 123 14.18 -0.59 20.05
CA GLY A 123 13.83 -0.94 21.43
C GLY A 123 12.33 -0.85 21.69
N PHE A 124 11.69 0.23 21.24
CA PHE A 124 10.24 0.42 21.31
C PHE A 124 9.49 -0.68 20.55
N MET A 125 10.00 -1.11 19.39
CA MET A 125 9.41 -2.21 18.65
C MET A 125 9.49 -3.53 19.41
N GLY A 126 10.64 -3.87 19.98
CA GLY A 126 10.79 -5.06 20.81
C GLY A 126 9.79 -5.06 21.98
N PHE A 127 9.65 -3.93 22.65
CA PHE A 127 8.65 -3.73 23.70
C PHE A 127 7.21 -3.91 23.19
N ALA A 128 6.87 -3.28 22.07
CA ALA A 128 5.54 -3.36 21.49
C ALA A 128 5.19 -4.76 20.96
N CYS A 129 6.17 -5.52 20.44
CA CYS A 129 5.99 -6.93 20.09
C CYS A 129 5.64 -7.78 21.32
N VAL A 130 6.30 -7.53 22.46
CA VAL A 130 5.95 -8.21 23.73
C VAL A 130 4.53 -7.86 24.16
N LEU A 131 4.12 -6.59 24.04
CA LEU A 131 2.75 -6.18 24.32
C LEU A 131 1.74 -6.83 23.36
N ALA A 132 2.04 -6.88 22.06
CA ALA A 132 1.22 -7.50 21.03
C ALA A 132 0.92 -8.98 21.32
N VAL A 133 1.93 -9.73 21.77
CA VAL A 133 1.76 -11.16 22.05
C VAL A 133 1.14 -11.42 23.42
N LYS A 134 1.53 -10.66 24.46
CA LYS A 134 1.17 -10.99 25.86
C LYS A 134 0.06 -10.14 26.47
N PHE A 135 -0.01 -8.85 26.13
CA PHE A 135 -0.87 -7.89 26.82
C PHE A 135 -2.14 -7.57 26.02
N TRP A 136 -2.00 -7.17 24.75
CA TRP A 136 -3.12 -6.72 23.92
C TRP A 136 -4.24 -7.75 23.76
N PRO A 137 -3.96 -9.05 23.52
CA PRO A 137 -5.02 -10.05 23.39
C PRO A 137 -5.86 -10.18 24.67
N LYS A 138 -5.21 -10.19 25.84
CA LYS A 138 -5.88 -10.26 27.14
C LYS A 138 -6.66 -8.98 27.45
N PHE A 139 -6.05 -7.82 27.23
CA PHE A 139 -6.69 -6.54 27.49
C PHE A 139 -7.91 -6.31 26.59
N LEU A 140 -7.80 -6.61 25.30
CA LEU A 140 -8.91 -6.45 24.37
C LEU A 140 -10.05 -7.41 24.67
N ARG A 141 -9.75 -8.69 24.88
CA ARG A 141 -10.78 -9.72 25.14
C ARG A 141 -11.46 -9.53 26.49
N ASP A 142 -10.68 -9.47 27.56
CA ASP A 142 -11.21 -9.61 28.92
C ASP A 142 -11.63 -8.26 29.52
N TYR A 143 -11.19 -7.13 28.96
CA TYR A 143 -11.51 -5.80 29.47
C TYR A 143 -12.30 -4.94 28.48
N LEU A 144 -11.77 -4.70 27.28
CA LEU A 144 -12.41 -3.78 26.33
C LEU A 144 -13.71 -4.36 25.78
N LEU A 145 -13.64 -5.54 25.15
CA LEU A 145 -14.77 -6.19 24.47
C LEU A 145 -15.77 -6.76 25.47
N ALA A 146 -15.31 -7.19 26.66
CA ALA A 146 -16.18 -7.67 27.73
C ALA A 146 -17.09 -6.58 28.33
N ARG A 147 -16.72 -5.30 28.23
CA ARG A 147 -17.50 -4.16 28.73
C ARG A 147 -18.49 -3.60 27.72
N VAL A 148 -18.39 -4.02 26.45
CA VAL A 148 -19.27 -3.56 25.38
C VAL A 148 -20.37 -4.61 25.20
N PRO A 149 -21.66 -4.22 25.22
CA PRO A 149 -22.76 -5.17 25.10
C PRO A 149 -22.60 -6.02 23.83
N ALA A 150 -22.78 -7.33 23.99
CA ALA A 150 -22.77 -8.27 22.88
C ALA A 150 -23.86 -7.92 21.87
N LYS A 151 -23.63 -8.25 20.61
CA LYS A 151 -24.46 -7.94 19.44
C LYS A 151 -25.97 -8.06 19.76
N ALA A 152 -26.69 -6.94 19.74
CA ALA A 152 -28.15 -6.95 19.80
C ALA A 152 -28.71 -7.67 18.55
N GLU A 153 -29.69 -8.55 18.74
CA GLU A 153 -30.35 -9.28 17.65
C GLU A 153 -30.85 -8.28 16.57
N GLY A 154 -30.29 -8.37 15.36
CA GLY A 154 -30.67 -7.53 14.22
C GLY A 154 -29.71 -6.38 13.85
N ALA A 155 -28.66 -6.10 14.63
CA ALA A 155 -27.69 -5.04 14.28
C ALA A 155 -26.72 -5.48 13.16
N LYS A 156 -26.63 -4.70 12.07
CA LYS A 156 -25.69 -4.91 10.95
C LYS A 156 -24.21 -4.72 11.31
N ILE A 157 -23.93 -4.00 12.40
CA ILE A 157 -22.59 -3.71 12.92
C ILE A 157 -22.61 -4.01 14.42
N SER A 158 -21.63 -4.78 14.92
CA SER A 158 -21.51 -5.04 16.35
C SER A 158 -20.89 -3.82 17.04
N ALA A 159 -21.45 -3.36 18.15
CA ALA A 159 -20.84 -2.29 18.97
C ALA A 159 -19.40 -2.65 19.39
N GLN A 160 -19.11 -3.95 19.49
CA GLN A 160 -17.77 -4.49 19.74
C GLN A 160 -16.80 -4.23 18.58
N ASP A 161 -17.26 -4.34 17.33
CA ASP A 161 -16.44 -4.06 16.14
C ASP A 161 -16.10 -2.56 16.07
N GLU A 162 -17.05 -1.69 16.43
CA GLU A 162 -16.83 -0.24 16.49
C GLU A 162 -15.84 0.14 17.60
N ALA A 163 -15.98 -0.44 18.79
CA ALA A 163 -15.04 -0.23 19.89
C ALA A 163 -13.63 -0.71 19.53
N LEU A 164 -13.51 -1.89 18.90
CA LEU A 164 -12.23 -2.40 18.42
C LEU A 164 -11.63 -1.47 17.35
N PHE A 165 -12.44 -1.00 16.42
CA PHE A 165 -12.02 -0.07 15.37
C PHE A 165 -11.50 1.26 15.93
N LEU A 166 -12.23 1.88 16.87
CA LEU A 166 -11.81 3.10 17.54
C LEU A 166 -10.50 2.90 18.31
N PHE A 167 -10.35 1.75 18.97
CA PHE A 167 -9.13 1.41 19.68
C PHE A 167 -7.94 1.21 18.73
N MET A 168 -8.14 0.51 17.61
CA MET A 168 -7.13 0.38 16.54
C MET A 168 -6.69 1.75 16.03
N PHE A 169 -7.64 2.66 15.76
CA PHE A 169 -7.33 4.02 15.32
C PHE A 169 -6.60 4.84 16.38
N ALA A 170 -6.99 4.75 17.65
CA ALA A 170 -6.31 5.44 18.74
C ALA A 170 -4.86 4.96 18.89
N LEU A 171 -4.65 3.64 18.88
CA LEU A 171 -3.32 3.04 19.00
C LEU A 171 -2.43 3.36 17.80
N LEU A 172 -3.01 3.40 16.59
CA LEU A 172 -2.35 3.91 15.38
C LEU A 172 -1.80 5.33 15.60
N PHE A 173 -2.63 6.28 16.06
CA PHE A 173 -2.19 7.65 16.29
C PHE A 173 -1.15 7.77 17.40
N ILE A 174 -1.32 7.03 18.51
CA ILE A 174 -0.38 7.04 19.63
C ILE A 174 1.00 6.54 19.17
N TYR A 175 1.06 5.38 18.51
CA TYR A 175 2.32 4.81 18.07
C TYR A 175 2.95 5.62 16.94
N ALA A 176 2.17 6.14 15.99
CA ALA A 176 2.66 7.05 14.95
C ALA A 176 3.27 8.32 15.55
N THR A 177 2.66 8.88 16.61
CA THR A 177 3.18 10.07 17.29
C THR A 177 4.46 9.77 18.07
N ILE A 178 4.50 8.68 18.83
CA ILE A 178 5.73 8.26 19.54
C ILE A 178 6.88 8.10 18.54
N THR A 179 6.63 7.37 17.46
CA THR A 179 7.66 7.03 16.48
C THR A 179 8.04 8.18 15.56
N HIS A 180 7.17 9.18 15.40
CA HIS A 180 7.54 10.45 14.77
C HIS A 180 8.74 11.10 15.47
N PHE A 181 8.81 11.05 16.81
CA PHE A 181 9.96 11.56 17.57
C PHE A 181 11.16 10.60 17.58
N LEU A 182 10.95 9.32 17.27
CA LEU A 182 12.00 8.29 17.22
C LEU A 182 12.53 8.04 15.79
N GLY A 183 12.00 8.74 14.79
CA GLY A 183 12.46 8.65 13.41
C GLY A 183 11.34 8.90 12.41
N THR A 184 10.36 8.00 12.35
CA THR A 184 9.30 8.05 11.34
C THR A 184 7.96 7.55 11.88
N HIS A 185 6.90 8.26 11.52
CA HIS A 185 5.53 7.86 11.85
C HIS A 185 5.10 6.55 11.16
N LEU A 186 5.69 6.21 10.00
CA LEU A 186 5.37 4.99 9.26
C LEU A 186 5.67 3.73 10.08
N TRP A 187 6.74 3.78 10.88
CA TRP A 187 7.14 2.71 11.78
C TRP A 187 6.07 2.45 12.86
N GLY A 188 5.56 3.51 13.48
CA GLY A 188 4.50 3.40 14.48
C GLY A 188 3.20 2.85 13.91
N CYS A 189 2.87 3.22 12.67
CA CYS A 189 1.73 2.65 11.98
C CYS A 189 1.84 1.13 11.84
N PHE A 190 3.03 0.61 11.51
CA PHE A 190 3.24 -0.83 11.40
C PHE A 190 3.12 -1.56 12.74
N ILE A 191 3.82 -1.07 13.76
CA ILE A 191 3.77 -1.63 15.13
C ILE A 191 2.34 -1.63 15.67
N ALA A 192 1.59 -0.58 15.37
CA ALA A 192 0.20 -0.49 15.78
C ALA A 192 -0.64 -1.61 15.14
N GLY A 193 -0.39 -1.94 13.87
CA GLY A 193 -1.01 -3.08 13.20
C GLY A 193 -0.65 -4.42 13.84
N MET A 194 0.64 -4.64 14.11
CA MET A 194 1.14 -5.85 14.77
C MET A 194 0.50 -6.10 16.14
N SER A 195 0.11 -5.02 16.84
CA SER A 195 -0.54 -5.10 18.15
C SER A 195 -1.86 -5.88 18.13
N PHE A 196 -2.44 -6.12 16.95
CA PHE A 196 -3.68 -6.85 16.75
C PHE A 196 -3.51 -8.18 16.00
N ALA A 197 -2.27 -8.58 15.66
CA ALA A 197 -2.03 -9.80 14.88
C ALA A 197 -2.29 -11.09 15.67
N CYS A 198 -2.15 -11.08 17.00
CA CYS A 198 -2.43 -12.22 17.88
C CYS A 198 -3.83 -12.19 18.51
N LEU A 199 -4.78 -11.43 17.96
CA LEU A 199 -6.13 -11.35 18.52
C LEU A 199 -6.99 -12.52 18.04
N ASP A 200 -7.64 -13.20 18.98
CA ASP A 200 -8.63 -14.24 18.70
C ASP A 200 -10.05 -13.66 18.50
N PRO A 201 -10.85 -14.19 17.54
CA PRO A 201 -10.47 -15.20 16.56
C PRO A 201 -9.51 -14.63 15.49
N PRO A 202 -8.65 -15.48 14.89
CA PRO A 202 -7.67 -15.03 13.91
C PRO A 202 -8.32 -14.27 12.76
N HIS A 203 -7.63 -13.22 12.28
CA HIS A 203 -8.10 -12.29 11.24
C HIS A 203 -9.33 -11.42 11.60
N HIS A 204 -9.88 -11.50 12.82
CA HIS A 204 -11.02 -10.67 13.21
C HIS A 204 -10.71 -9.17 13.15
N ALA A 205 -9.62 -8.73 13.76
CA ALA A 205 -9.19 -7.33 13.75
C ALA A 205 -8.94 -6.81 12.32
N HIS A 206 -8.31 -7.65 11.48
CA HIS A 206 -8.07 -7.34 10.07
C HIS A 206 -9.37 -7.12 9.30
N HIS A 207 -10.34 -8.02 9.48
CA HIS A 207 -11.65 -7.91 8.83
C HIS A 207 -12.39 -6.63 9.24
N VAL A 208 -12.39 -6.29 10.54
CA VAL A 208 -13.00 -5.04 11.05
C VAL A 208 -12.31 -3.82 10.43
N TRP A 209 -10.97 -3.81 10.39
CA TRP A 209 -10.20 -2.71 9.81
C TRP A 209 -10.47 -2.52 8.31
N VAL A 210 -10.40 -3.59 7.51
CA VAL A 210 -10.59 -3.52 6.06
C VAL A 210 -12.01 -3.11 5.70
N LYS A 211 -13.02 -3.65 6.39
CA LYS A 211 -14.43 -3.30 6.14
C LYS A 211 -14.66 -1.79 6.23
N GLN A 212 -14.02 -1.12 7.19
CA GLN A 212 -14.19 0.33 7.41
C GLN A 212 -13.24 1.18 6.56
N THR A 213 -12.00 0.74 6.35
CA THR A 213 -10.94 1.58 5.74
C THR A 213 -10.70 1.32 4.26
N LYS A 214 -11.20 0.23 3.66
CA LYS A 214 -10.90 -0.15 2.27
C LYS A 214 -11.17 0.96 1.26
N ARG A 215 -12.32 1.63 1.37
CA ARG A 215 -12.71 2.72 0.46
C ARG A 215 -11.75 3.90 0.58
N TRP A 216 -11.48 4.34 1.80
CA TRP A 216 -10.56 5.44 2.09
C TRP A 216 -9.15 5.12 1.63
N THR A 217 -8.63 3.97 2.01
CA THR A 217 -7.29 3.49 1.63
C THR A 217 -7.14 3.47 0.12
N SER A 218 -8.13 2.93 -0.62
CA SER A 218 -8.08 2.88 -2.09
C SER A 218 -8.02 4.26 -2.74
N TRP A 219 -8.79 5.24 -2.25
CA TRP A 219 -8.75 6.61 -2.77
C TRP A 219 -7.45 7.33 -2.37
N MET A 220 -7.00 7.19 -1.14
CA MET A 220 -5.76 7.80 -0.65
C MET A 220 -4.54 7.32 -1.42
N ILE A 221 -4.47 6.03 -1.77
CA ILE A 221 -3.39 5.47 -2.60
C ILE A 221 -3.37 6.11 -4.00
N ARG A 222 -4.54 6.23 -4.63
CA ARG A 222 -4.65 6.87 -5.96
C ARG A 222 -4.19 8.32 -5.92
N ILE A 223 -4.60 9.05 -4.88
CA ILE A 223 -4.20 10.45 -4.67
C ILE A 223 -2.70 10.54 -4.36
N PHE A 224 -2.13 9.62 -3.57
CA PHE A 224 -0.71 9.57 -3.30
C PHE A 224 0.07 9.39 -4.61
N PHE A 225 -0.14 8.30 -5.35
CA PHE A 225 0.66 8.05 -6.56
C PHE A 225 0.43 9.09 -7.66
N THR A 226 -0.80 9.58 -7.84
CA THR A 226 -1.09 10.59 -8.87
C THR A 226 -0.63 11.98 -8.43
N GLY A 227 -1.02 12.39 -7.22
CA GLY A 227 -0.86 13.73 -6.68
C GLY A 227 0.56 14.08 -6.25
N THR A 228 1.28 13.13 -5.62
CA THR A 228 2.60 13.41 -5.04
C THR A 228 3.75 12.85 -5.87
N VAL A 229 3.56 11.70 -6.54
CA VAL A 229 4.61 11.06 -7.34
C VAL A 229 4.50 11.43 -8.82
N ALA A 230 3.33 11.27 -9.46
CA ALA A 230 3.24 11.45 -10.90
C ALA A 230 3.47 12.91 -11.33
N PHE A 231 2.91 13.89 -10.60
CA PHE A 231 3.08 15.31 -10.93
C PHE A 231 4.45 15.90 -10.60
N SER A 232 5.24 15.24 -9.76
CA SER A 232 6.60 15.71 -9.46
C SER A 232 7.64 15.28 -10.49
N ILE A 233 7.30 14.37 -11.38
CA ILE A 233 8.21 13.83 -12.39
C ILE A 233 8.37 14.84 -13.54
N PRO A 234 9.60 15.36 -13.79
CA PRO A 234 9.85 16.28 -14.89
C PRO A 234 9.76 15.53 -16.23
N LEU A 235 8.59 15.59 -16.88
CA LEU A 235 8.27 14.80 -18.07
C LEU A 235 9.27 15.00 -19.22
N GLN A 236 9.78 16.21 -19.40
CA GLN A 236 10.76 16.51 -20.45
C GLN A 236 12.08 15.74 -20.26
N GLN A 237 12.51 15.58 -19.01
CA GLN A 237 13.74 14.86 -18.68
C GLN A 237 13.50 13.36 -18.61
N LEU A 238 12.34 12.94 -18.09
CA LEU A 238 11.93 11.53 -18.07
C LEU A 238 11.88 10.96 -19.50
N LEU A 239 11.33 11.70 -20.45
CA LEU A 239 11.22 11.27 -21.85
C LEU A 239 12.52 11.47 -22.66
N SER A 240 13.60 11.95 -22.03
CA SER A 240 14.89 12.03 -22.69
C SER A 240 15.47 10.63 -22.92
N ILE A 241 16.12 10.45 -24.06
CA ILE A 241 16.77 9.17 -24.41
C ILE A 241 17.85 8.78 -23.41
N ASP A 242 18.54 9.78 -22.84
CA ASP A 242 19.58 9.59 -21.83
C ASP A 242 19.00 9.02 -20.53
N ALA A 243 17.91 9.61 -20.02
CA ALA A 243 17.24 9.11 -18.82
C ALA A 243 16.66 7.71 -19.03
N PHE A 244 16.07 7.45 -20.21
CA PHE A 244 15.50 6.15 -20.54
C PHE A 244 16.54 5.04 -20.55
N TRP A 245 17.66 5.21 -21.27
CA TRP A 245 18.69 4.17 -21.36
C TRP A 245 19.42 3.95 -20.03
N LYS A 246 19.83 5.02 -19.34
CA LYS A 246 20.44 4.94 -18.00
C LYS A 246 19.48 4.32 -16.99
N GLY A 247 18.20 4.70 -17.05
CA GLY A 247 17.14 4.16 -16.20
C GLY A 247 16.87 2.67 -16.47
N SER A 248 17.01 2.24 -17.72
CA SER A 248 16.90 0.82 -18.10
C SER A 248 18.06 -0.01 -17.54
N ILE A 249 19.29 0.48 -17.65
CA ILE A 249 20.46 -0.16 -17.03
C ILE A 249 20.28 -0.22 -15.50
N MET A 250 19.90 0.89 -14.87
CA MET A 250 19.69 0.94 -13.43
C MET A 250 18.54 0.02 -12.97
N GLY A 251 17.45 -0.05 -13.74
CA GLY A 251 16.34 -0.95 -13.50
C GLY A 251 16.76 -2.42 -13.55
N ILE A 252 17.47 -2.82 -14.60
CA ILE A 252 17.91 -4.21 -14.79
C ILE A 252 18.93 -4.62 -13.73
N PHE A 253 19.98 -3.83 -13.52
CA PHE A 253 21.11 -4.24 -12.68
C PHE A 253 20.88 -3.90 -11.20
N ALA A 254 20.60 -2.63 -10.88
CA ALA A 254 20.50 -2.20 -9.49
C ALA A 254 19.14 -2.53 -8.86
N CYS A 255 18.03 -2.42 -9.60
CA CYS A 255 16.71 -2.59 -9.01
C CYS A 255 16.23 -4.05 -9.02
N ILE A 256 16.34 -4.73 -10.16
CA ILE A 256 15.88 -6.12 -10.36
C ILE A 256 16.99 -7.11 -10.02
N GLY A 257 18.15 -6.99 -10.68
CA GLY A 257 19.24 -7.97 -10.60
C GLY A 257 19.72 -8.24 -9.17
N THR A 258 19.98 -7.19 -8.39
CA THR A 258 20.43 -7.28 -7.00
C THR A 258 19.42 -7.98 -6.08
N LYS A 259 18.12 -7.72 -6.27
CA LYS A 259 17.04 -8.31 -5.47
C LYS A 259 16.81 -9.78 -5.85
N VAL A 260 16.87 -10.11 -7.14
CA VAL A 260 16.72 -11.51 -7.59
C VAL A 260 17.80 -12.42 -6.98
N ILE A 261 19.01 -11.89 -6.71
CA ILE A 261 20.11 -12.65 -6.11
C ILE A 261 20.24 -12.51 -4.59
N CYS A 262 19.32 -11.82 -3.90
CA CYS A 262 19.48 -11.49 -2.47
C CYS A 262 19.25 -12.67 -1.51
N ALA A 263 18.77 -13.82 -2.00
CA ALA A 263 18.43 -14.99 -1.20
C ALA A 263 19.21 -16.27 -1.56
N PRO A 264 20.54 -16.23 -1.80
CA PRO A 264 21.27 -17.38 -2.37
C PRO A 264 21.30 -18.61 -1.45
N PHE A 265 21.18 -18.39 -0.14
CA PHE A 265 21.21 -19.41 0.91
C PHE A 265 19.83 -20.02 1.22
N MET A 266 18.74 -19.57 0.59
CA MET A 266 17.38 -20.05 0.88
C MET A 266 17.01 -21.37 0.17
N GLY A 267 17.97 -22.04 -0.47
CA GLY A 267 17.74 -23.34 -1.11
C GLY A 267 16.85 -23.25 -2.36
N LYS A 268 15.90 -24.18 -2.50
CA LYS A 268 15.00 -24.28 -3.67
C LYS A 268 14.17 -23.00 -3.93
N PRO A 269 13.53 -22.35 -2.93
CA PRO A 269 12.72 -21.16 -3.16
C PRO A 269 13.52 -19.86 -3.40
N LYS A 270 14.86 -19.91 -3.50
CA LYS A 270 15.70 -18.69 -3.60
C LYS A 270 15.26 -17.69 -4.68
N TRP A 271 14.84 -18.18 -5.85
CA TRP A 271 14.39 -17.33 -6.96
C TRP A 271 13.01 -16.74 -6.71
N VAL A 272 12.12 -17.50 -6.06
CA VAL A 272 10.79 -17.05 -5.66
C VAL A 272 10.92 -15.91 -4.66
N ILE A 273 11.81 -16.07 -3.67
CA ILE A 273 12.10 -15.05 -2.66
C ILE A 273 12.74 -13.82 -3.32
N GLY A 274 13.75 -14.00 -4.16
CA GLY A 274 14.42 -12.88 -4.84
C GLY A 274 13.45 -12.03 -5.66
N TRP A 275 12.56 -12.65 -6.44
CA TRP A 275 11.54 -11.94 -7.22
C TRP A 275 10.45 -11.31 -6.37
N ALA A 276 10.10 -11.92 -5.23
CA ALA A 276 9.20 -11.29 -4.27
C ALA A 276 9.77 -9.98 -3.71
N MET A 277 11.10 -9.89 -3.60
CA MET A 277 11.80 -8.70 -3.09
C MET A 277 12.07 -7.60 -4.14
N VAL A 278 11.69 -7.81 -5.42
CA VAL A 278 11.89 -6.82 -6.49
C VAL A 278 10.84 -5.72 -6.45
N GLY A 279 9.61 -6.05 -6.03
CA GLY A 279 8.47 -5.13 -6.10
C GLY A 279 8.75 -3.79 -5.45
N ARG A 280 8.46 -2.69 -6.14
CA ARG A 280 8.57 -1.32 -5.62
C ARG A 280 7.19 -0.71 -5.50
N ALA A 281 7.03 0.11 -4.48
CA ALA A 281 5.76 0.80 -4.23
C ALA A 281 6.05 2.14 -3.53
N GLU A 282 5.08 2.65 -2.78
CA GLU A 282 4.99 4.02 -2.31
C GLU A 282 6.27 4.54 -1.67
N PHE A 283 6.93 3.70 -0.89
CA PHE A 283 8.04 4.14 -0.06
C PHE A 283 9.31 4.42 -0.88
N ALA A 284 9.62 3.61 -1.90
CA ALA A 284 10.75 3.87 -2.80
C ALA A 284 10.59 5.20 -3.56
N TYR A 285 9.38 5.47 -4.05
CA TYR A 285 9.05 6.74 -4.72
C TYR A 285 9.08 7.93 -3.76
N LEU A 286 8.66 7.74 -2.50
CA LEU A 286 8.74 8.78 -1.47
C LEU A 286 10.19 9.19 -1.18
N ILE A 287 11.10 8.23 -1.03
CA ILE A 287 12.52 8.52 -0.79
C ILE A 287 13.10 9.30 -1.98
N ALA A 288 12.83 8.86 -3.21
CA ALA A 288 13.29 9.54 -4.43
C ALA A 288 12.77 10.99 -4.48
N GLN A 289 11.48 11.19 -4.20
CA GLN A 289 10.87 12.51 -4.20
C GLN A 289 11.42 13.43 -3.12
N MET A 290 11.60 12.91 -1.91
CA MET A 290 12.17 13.67 -0.80
C MET A 290 13.60 14.08 -1.10
N ALA A 291 14.41 13.18 -1.68
CA ALA A 291 15.79 13.47 -2.06
C ALA A 291 15.88 14.53 -3.17
N LEU A 292 14.95 14.53 -4.12
CA LEU A 292 14.82 15.63 -5.08
C LEU A 292 14.49 16.96 -4.37
N SER A 293 13.48 16.96 -3.51
CA SER A 293 12.99 18.18 -2.85
C SER A 293 13.99 18.80 -1.87
N SER A 294 14.87 17.99 -1.28
CA SER A 294 15.93 18.45 -0.38
C SER A 294 17.21 18.84 -1.10
N GLY A 295 17.25 18.77 -2.44
CA GLY A 295 18.46 19.05 -3.23
C GLY A 295 19.54 17.97 -3.12
N MET A 296 19.19 16.77 -2.64
CA MET A 296 20.10 15.62 -2.54
C MET A 296 20.20 14.79 -3.82
N MET A 297 19.34 15.06 -4.80
CA MET A 297 19.34 14.39 -6.08
C MET A 297 18.90 15.38 -7.16
N ASP A 298 19.67 15.48 -8.25
CA ASP A 298 19.30 16.32 -9.38
C ASP A 298 18.14 15.73 -10.19
N GLU A 299 17.43 16.59 -10.93
CA GLU A 299 16.23 16.18 -11.68
C GLU A 299 16.52 15.09 -12.74
N GLY A 300 17.74 15.08 -13.30
CA GLY A 300 18.19 14.05 -14.25
C GLY A 300 18.40 12.70 -13.57
N THR A 301 19.09 12.64 -12.43
CA THR A 301 19.25 11.41 -11.65
C THR A 301 17.92 10.91 -11.12
N PHE A 302 17.05 11.82 -10.66
CA PHE A 302 15.68 11.48 -10.26
C PHE A 302 14.92 10.78 -11.40
N SER A 303 14.95 11.33 -12.61
CA SER A 303 14.31 10.72 -13.79
C SER A 303 14.83 9.30 -14.10
N VAL A 304 16.14 9.09 -13.97
CA VAL A 304 16.77 7.76 -14.13
C VAL A 304 16.29 6.77 -13.07
N VAL A 305 16.23 7.19 -11.80
CA VAL A 305 15.73 6.37 -10.69
C VAL A 305 14.25 6.02 -10.89
N ILE A 306 13.43 6.98 -11.32
CA ILE A 306 12.00 6.74 -11.60
C ILE A 306 11.81 5.66 -12.67
N TRP A 307 12.58 5.69 -13.77
CA TRP A 307 12.55 4.62 -14.77
C TRP A 307 12.90 3.25 -14.15
N ALA A 308 13.96 3.19 -13.35
CA ALA A 308 14.37 1.95 -12.68
C ALA A 308 13.28 1.40 -11.74
N LEU A 309 12.60 2.27 -10.99
CA LEU A 309 11.48 1.91 -10.12
C LEU A 309 10.25 1.45 -10.93
N LEU A 310 9.95 2.11 -12.05
CA LEU A 310 8.85 1.73 -12.94
C LEU A 310 9.04 0.32 -13.51
N TYR A 311 10.25 0.00 -13.97
CA TYR A 311 10.55 -1.34 -14.47
C TYR A 311 10.31 -2.42 -13.41
N ALA A 312 10.81 -2.23 -12.19
CA ALA A 312 10.61 -3.17 -11.11
C ALA A 312 9.13 -3.30 -10.71
N THR A 313 8.39 -2.18 -10.64
CA THR A 313 6.95 -2.18 -10.33
C THR A 313 6.13 -2.93 -11.38
N VAL A 314 6.46 -2.76 -12.67
CA VAL A 314 5.75 -3.44 -13.76
C VAL A 314 6.13 -4.91 -13.83
N PHE A 315 7.41 -5.27 -13.81
CA PHE A 315 7.85 -6.65 -14.05
C PHE A 315 7.71 -7.58 -12.84
N ALA A 316 7.85 -7.07 -11.61
CA ALA A 316 7.87 -7.91 -10.42
C ALA A 316 6.60 -8.76 -10.24
N PRO A 317 5.37 -8.23 -10.36
CA PRO A 317 4.16 -9.04 -10.16
C PRO A 317 4.05 -10.20 -11.16
N PHE A 318 4.39 -9.96 -12.43
CA PHE A 318 4.31 -11.00 -13.47
C PHE A 318 5.34 -12.10 -13.25
N ALA A 319 6.61 -11.71 -13.04
CA ALA A 319 7.70 -12.66 -12.86
C ALA A 319 7.56 -13.43 -11.53
N PHE A 320 7.20 -12.75 -10.45
CA PHE A 320 6.98 -13.39 -9.16
C PHE A 320 5.80 -14.37 -9.23
N ARG A 321 4.66 -13.99 -9.80
CA ARG A 321 3.50 -14.87 -9.97
C ARG A 321 3.84 -16.11 -10.80
N PHE A 322 4.55 -15.94 -11.92
CA PHE A 322 4.97 -17.05 -12.77
C PHE A 322 5.85 -18.05 -12.02
N LEU A 323 6.88 -17.57 -11.32
CA LEU A 323 7.81 -18.42 -10.57
C LEU A 323 7.15 -19.07 -9.35
N LEU A 324 6.28 -18.33 -8.65
CA LEU A 324 5.53 -18.83 -7.51
C LEU A 324 4.64 -20.00 -7.92
N ASN A 325 3.84 -19.84 -8.98
CA ASN A 325 2.96 -20.91 -9.47
C ASN A 325 3.75 -22.16 -9.87
N ARG A 326 4.89 -21.98 -10.55
CA ARG A 326 5.76 -23.10 -10.93
C ARG A 326 6.35 -23.80 -9.71
N TYR A 327 6.75 -23.04 -8.70
CA TYR A 327 7.31 -23.59 -7.46
C TYR A 327 6.27 -24.36 -6.65
N VAL A 328 5.07 -23.79 -6.48
CA VAL A 328 3.93 -24.43 -5.80
C VAL A 328 3.55 -25.74 -6.48
N ALA A 329 3.50 -25.77 -7.82
CA ALA A 329 3.25 -26.99 -8.58
C ALA A 329 4.36 -28.03 -8.40
N SER A 330 5.63 -27.61 -8.34
CA SER A 330 6.76 -28.55 -8.21
C SER A 330 6.88 -29.18 -6.83
N GLU A 331 6.45 -28.49 -5.77
CA GLU A 331 6.53 -28.99 -4.39
C GLU A 331 5.20 -29.61 -3.90
N GLY A 332 4.18 -29.72 -4.77
CA GLY A 332 2.89 -30.32 -4.41
C GLY A 332 2.07 -29.51 -3.40
N LEU A 333 2.45 -28.27 -3.12
CA LEU A 333 1.80 -27.39 -2.12
C LEU A 333 0.38 -26.96 -2.55
N GLY A 334 0.02 -27.16 -3.82
CA GLY A 334 -1.29 -26.81 -4.38
C GLY A 334 -2.39 -27.86 -4.17
N GLU A 335 -2.06 -29.08 -3.76
CA GLU A 335 -3.06 -30.17 -3.63
C GLU A 335 -3.99 -30.02 -2.41
N GLY A 336 -3.65 -29.14 -1.46
CA GLY A 336 -4.55 -28.70 -0.38
C GLY A 336 -5.58 -27.64 -0.78
N ALA A 337 -5.42 -27.01 -1.96
CA ALA A 337 -6.35 -26.01 -2.51
C ALA A 337 -7.14 -26.52 -3.73
N ALA A 338 -6.69 -27.63 -4.33
CA ALA A 338 -7.38 -28.32 -5.44
C ALA A 338 -8.58 -29.18 -5.01
N GLY A 339 -9.03 -29.08 -3.76
CA GLY A 339 -10.31 -29.60 -3.26
C GLY A 339 -11.50 -28.64 -3.46
N THR A 340 -11.24 -27.41 -3.89
CA THR A 340 -12.25 -26.46 -4.38
C THR A 340 -11.77 -25.91 -5.71
N GLY A 341 -11.64 -26.83 -6.67
CA GLY A 341 -11.28 -26.53 -8.05
C GLY A 341 -12.40 -25.76 -8.73
N PHE A 342 -12.06 -24.52 -9.09
CA PHE A 342 -12.71 -23.70 -10.09
C PHE A 342 -12.93 -24.54 -11.35
N SER A 343 -14.17 -24.95 -11.59
CA SER A 343 -14.57 -25.64 -12.82
C SER A 343 -15.22 -24.61 -13.76
N ASP A 344 -15.24 -24.89 -15.07
CA ASP A 344 -15.81 -24.00 -16.11
C ASP A 344 -17.31 -23.66 -15.89
N SER A 345 -17.98 -24.21 -14.88
CA SER A 345 -19.30 -23.75 -14.43
C SER A 345 -19.24 -22.48 -13.57
N ASP A 346 -18.11 -22.19 -12.92
CA ASP A 346 -17.96 -21.00 -12.07
C ASP A 346 -17.75 -19.74 -12.89
N SER A 347 -17.25 -19.82 -14.13
CA SER A 347 -17.22 -18.65 -15.04
C SER A 347 -18.62 -18.13 -15.37
N SER A 348 -19.61 -19.02 -15.52
CA SER A 348 -21.01 -18.59 -15.71
C SER A 348 -21.60 -17.97 -14.45
N ILE A 349 -21.23 -18.47 -13.27
CA ILE A 349 -21.74 -17.95 -11.98
C ILE A 349 -21.07 -16.61 -11.61
N TYR A 350 -19.79 -16.42 -11.95
CA TYR A 350 -19.11 -15.13 -11.80
C TYR A 350 -19.63 -14.07 -12.79
N GLU A 351 -19.94 -14.42 -14.05
CA GLU A 351 -20.60 -13.50 -14.99
C GLU A 351 -22.04 -13.16 -14.57
N GLU A 352 -22.78 -14.12 -14.02
CA GLU A 352 -24.17 -13.93 -13.58
C GLU A 352 -24.28 -13.11 -12.29
N ASN A 353 -23.38 -13.34 -11.32
CA ASN A 353 -23.30 -12.54 -10.10
C ASN A 353 -22.82 -11.11 -10.37
N ASN A 354 -21.91 -10.90 -11.34
CA ASN A 354 -21.47 -9.57 -11.74
C ASN A 354 -22.59 -8.82 -12.50
N LYS A 355 -23.41 -9.53 -13.30
CA LYS A 355 -24.66 -8.94 -13.85
C LYS A 355 -25.66 -8.58 -12.75
N HIS A 356 -25.76 -9.35 -11.67
CA HIS A 356 -26.65 -9.04 -10.55
C HIS A 356 -26.16 -7.88 -9.66
N GLU A 357 -24.84 -7.70 -9.49
CA GLU A 357 -24.25 -6.53 -8.83
C GLU A 357 -24.36 -5.27 -9.70
N ILE A 358 -24.14 -5.37 -11.03
CA ILE A 358 -24.36 -4.26 -11.97
C ILE A 358 -25.85 -3.86 -12.01
N ARG A 359 -26.78 -4.81 -11.87
CA ARG A 359 -28.23 -4.53 -11.79
C ARG A 359 -28.62 -3.85 -10.48
N LYS A 360 -27.98 -4.20 -9.36
CA LYS A 360 -28.18 -3.51 -8.07
C LYS A 360 -27.61 -2.09 -8.06
N ASP A 361 -26.49 -1.85 -8.75
CA ASP A 361 -25.96 -0.50 -8.93
C ASP A 361 -26.84 0.35 -9.88
N GLN A 362 -27.47 -0.26 -10.89
CA GLN A 362 -28.49 0.42 -11.72
C GLN A 362 -29.80 0.70 -10.95
N ASP A 363 -30.19 -0.16 -10.00
CA ASP A 363 -31.35 0.07 -9.13
C ASP A 363 -31.08 1.14 -8.04
N LEU A 364 -29.81 1.39 -7.70
CA LEU A 364 -29.37 2.47 -6.79
C LEU A 364 -29.23 3.84 -7.49
N GLU A 365 -29.09 3.87 -8.82
CA GLU A 365 -29.21 5.08 -9.63
C GLU A 365 -30.67 5.47 -9.92
N GLY A 366 -31.64 4.63 -9.53
CA GLY A 366 -33.08 4.87 -9.59
C GLY A 366 -33.66 5.61 -8.37
N ILE A 367 -32.83 6.25 -7.54
CA ILE A 367 -33.36 7.16 -6.50
C ILE A 367 -33.78 8.44 -7.21
N ASP A 368 -35.09 8.65 -7.30
CA ASP A 368 -35.74 9.86 -7.80
C ASP A 368 -35.38 11.07 -6.93
N VAL A 369 -34.20 11.66 -7.21
CA VAL A 369 -33.71 12.90 -6.61
C VAL A 369 -34.70 14.05 -6.91
N ALA A 370 -35.48 13.98 -7.99
CA ALA A 370 -36.50 14.98 -8.31
C ALA A 370 -37.73 14.87 -7.40
N GLY A 371 -38.14 13.65 -7.03
CA GLY A 371 -39.20 13.37 -6.04
C GLY A 371 -38.82 13.79 -4.62
N ALA A 372 -37.56 13.55 -4.21
CA ALA A 372 -37.05 13.97 -2.90
C ALA A 372 -36.94 15.51 -2.76
N ILE A 373 -36.63 16.22 -3.86
CA ILE A 373 -36.60 17.69 -3.88
C ILE A 373 -38.03 18.26 -3.87
N LYS A 374 -39.00 17.62 -4.52
CA LYS A 374 -40.42 18.04 -4.48
C LYS A 374 -41.06 17.88 -3.10
N SER A 375 -40.71 16.80 -2.38
CA SER A 375 -41.19 16.56 -1.01
C SER A 375 -40.68 17.60 -0.03
N LYS A 376 -39.41 18.02 -0.12
CA LYS A 376 -38.84 19.05 0.77
C LYS A 376 -39.22 20.48 0.43
N ALA A 377 -39.55 20.77 -0.83
CA ALA A 377 -40.06 22.09 -1.23
C ALA A 377 -41.50 22.34 -0.75
N THR A 378 -42.27 21.28 -0.47
CA THR A 378 -43.65 21.39 0.05
C THR A 378 -43.68 21.65 1.56
N GLU A 379 -42.61 21.29 2.28
CA GLU A 379 -42.46 21.48 3.74
C GLU A 379 -41.97 22.89 4.13
N TYR A 380 -41.37 23.64 3.19
CA TYR A 380 -40.89 25.02 3.40
C TYR A 380 -41.80 26.10 2.79
N GLY A 381 -42.94 25.74 2.22
CA GLY A 381 -43.87 26.65 1.52
C GLY A 381 -45.08 27.12 2.33
N GLN A 382 -45.21 26.77 3.61
CA GLN A 382 -46.33 27.20 4.47
C GLN A 382 -45.90 28.29 5.47
N SER A 383 -45.56 29.48 4.97
CA SER A 383 -45.66 30.72 5.75
C SER A 383 -45.78 31.97 4.87
N SER A 384 -47.04 32.33 4.56
CA SER A 384 -47.54 33.68 4.25
C SER A 384 -47.21 34.37 2.90
N PRO A 385 -48.06 35.33 2.48
CA PRO A 385 -48.44 35.50 1.07
C PRO A 385 -47.89 36.78 0.41
N GLY A 386 -47.81 36.76 -0.92
CA GLY A 386 -47.88 37.96 -1.76
C GLY A 386 -46.88 38.02 -2.91
N GLY A 387 -47.40 38.09 -4.14
CA GLY A 387 -46.75 38.83 -5.24
C GLY A 387 -46.11 38.02 -6.37
N ASP A 388 -46.76 38.07 -7.53
CA ASP A 388 -46.24 38.03 -8.90
C ASP A 388 -45.40 36.85 -9.41
N GLU A 389 -46.14 35.98 -10.10
CA GLU A 389 -45.80 35.21 -11.28
C GLU A 389 -45.00 36.02 -12.33
N LYS A 390 -43.86 35.48 -12.80
CA LYS A 390 -43.42 35.58 -14.21
C LYS A 390 -42.31 34.58 -14.55
N ALA A 391 -42.73 33.55 -15.28
CA ALA A 391 -42.09 32.92 -16.45
C ALA A 391 -40.55 32.85 -16.51
N LEU A 392 -40.01 31.63 -16.47
CA LEU A 392 -38.94 31.19 -17.38
C LEU A 392 -38.92 29.67 -17.57
N ASP A 393 -39.63 29.29 -18.64
CA ASP A 393 -39.19 28.41 -19.72
C ASP A 393 -39.11 26.88 -19.51
N ALA A 394 -40.24 26.22 -19.78
CA ALA A 394 -40.44 24.79 -19.91
C ALA A 394 -39.87 24.18 -21.22
N LYS A 395 -38.83 24.77 -21.81
CA LYS A 395 -38.21 24.31 -23.07
C LYS A 395 -36.91 23.52 -22.90
N ALA A 396 -36.31 23.51 -21.70
CA ALA A 396 -35.05 22.78 -21.46
C ALA A 396 -35.22 21.27 -21.19
N VAL A 397 -36.44 20.82 -20.84
CA VAL A 397 -36.67 19.44 -20.38
C VAL A 397 -36.94 18.46 -21.54
N ARG A 398 -37.27 18.95 -22.75
CA ARG A 398 -37.65 18.08 -23.88
C ARG A 398 -36.49 17.54 -24.72
N ASN A 399 -35.25 17.98 -24.52
CA ASN A 399 -34.09 17.54 -25.32
C ASN A 399 -33.21 16.47 -24.64
N LEU A 400 -33.61 15.92 -23.48
CA LEU A 400 -32.83 14.90 -22.77
C LEU A 400 -33.31 13.46 -23.00
N ASP A 401 -34.44 13.26 -23.68
CA ASP A 401 -35.02 11.91 -23.87
C ASP A 401 -34.51 11.19 -25.13
N GLU A 402 -33.78 11.87 -26.03
CA GLU A 402 -33.42 11.32 -27.36
C GLU A 402 -32.00 10.75 -27.49
N ASN A 403 -31.25 10.54 -26.39
CA ASN A 403 -29.88 10.01 -26.51
C ASN A 403 -29.49 8.93 -25.48
N LYS A 404 -30.44 8.05 -25.14
CA LYS A 404 -30.13 6.78 -24.47
C LYS A 404 -29.52 5.79 -25.46
N GLY A 405 -28.23 5.92 -25.72
CA GLY A 405 -27.56 4.98 -26.62
C GLY A 405 -26.09 5.18 -26.93
N LYS A 406 -25.30 5.95 -26.15
CA LYS A 406 -23.82 5.99 -26.27
C LYS A 406 -23.16 6.32 -24.91
N GLY A 407 -23.11 5.35 -24.01
CA GLY A 407 -22.26 5.41 -22.82
C GLY A 407 -20.80 5.20 -23.22
N GLY A 408 -19.99 6.26 -23.19
CA GLY A 408 -18.55 6.16 -23.50
C GLY A 408 -17.83 7.48 -23.80
N LEU A 409 -18.54 8.60 -24.06
CA LEU A 409 -17.88 9.85 -24.47
C LEU A 409 -18.12 11.06 -23.55
N LEU A 410 -18.89 10.93 -22.47
CA LEU A 410 -19.21 12.07 -21.59
C LEU A 410 -18.12 12.39 -20.55
N CYS A 411 -17.17 11.48 -20.30
CA CYS A 411 -16.11 11.71 -19.30
C CYS A 411 -15.01 12.69 -19.79
N CYS A 412 -14.92 12.96 -21.10
CA CYS A 412 -13.97 13.92 -21.66
C CYS A 412 -14.52 15.35 -21.82
N LEU A 413 -15.84 15.55 -21.78
CA LEU A 413 -16.45 16.87 -22.00
C LEU A 413 -16.73 17.65 -20.72
N PHE A 414 -16.79 16.99 -19.56
CA PHE A 414 -16.95 17.68 -18.27
C PHE A 414 -15.66 18.35 -17.79
N PHE A 415 -14.48 17.89 -18.24
CA PHE A 415 -13.18 18.49 -17.88
C PHE A 415 -12.83 19.75 -18.69
N LYS A 416 -13.59 20.08 -19.75
CA LYS A 416 -13.31 21.27 -20.59
C LYS A 416 -14.11 22.52 -20.20
N LYS A 417 -15.02 22.44 -19.22
CA LYS A 417 -15.90 23.56 -18.83
C LYS A 417 -15.72 24.08 -17.40
N VAL A 418 -14.74 23.55 -16.65
CA VAL A 418 -14.36 24.03 -15.31
C VAL A 418 -12.95 24.65 -15.28
N VAL A 419 -12.25 24.69 -16.42
CA VAL A 419 -10.93 25.35 -16.58
C VAL A 419 -11.00 26.61 -17.47
N VAL A 420 -12.20 27.08 -17.81
CA VAL A 420 -12.42 28.43 -18.34
C VAL A 420 -13.66 29.02 -17.69
N ASN A 421 -13.49 29.50 -16.46
CA ASN A 421 -14.04 30.75 -15.93
C ASN A 421 -13.36 31.08 -14.61
#